data_AF-A0A4Q2LJG7-F1
#
_entry.id   AF-A0A4Q2LJG7-F1
#
_cell.length_a   1.000
_cell.length_b   1.000
_cell.length_c   1.000
_cell.angle_alpha   90.00
_cell.angle_beta   90.00
_cell.angle_gamma   90.00
#
_symmetry.space_group_name_H-M   'P 1'
#
loop_
_entity.id
_entity.type
_entity.pdbx_description
1 polymer ?
#
loop_
_entity_poly.entity_id
_entity_poly.type
_entity_poly.pdbx_seq_one_letter_code
_entity_poly.pdbx_strand_id
1 'polypeptide(L)'
;MNMKEFKLNKKQFQEVVDAYDLNIEGMMSYLNIETGDVVTLQTFERNEEDDELSEIIDEGFNIIYFRIPIRESDEGYTDMVDFAETVEDKKLQSTLMHILSGGKRIFRRFKDELYSDSEQLERYYRFIEARSRMRVEDWLKTIHVKLILE
;
A
#
# COMPACT_ATOMS: atom_id res chain seq x y z
N MET A 1 -1.95 -25.87 -9.72
CA MET A 1 -3.22 -25.12 -9.58
C MET A 1 -3.14 -23.96 -10.55
N ASN A 2 -4.11 -23.80 -11.46
CA ASN A 2 -4.06 -22.70 -12.44
C ASN A 2 -4.45 -21.39 -11.76
N MET A 3 -3.64 -20.34 -11.92
CA MET A 3 -3.97 -19.00 -11.44
C MET A 3 -4.87 -18.29 -12.44
N LYS A 4 -5.81 -17.46 -11.97
CA LYS A 4 -6.63 -16.60 -12.82
C LYS A 4 -5.74 -15.47 -13.35
N GLU A 5 -5.68 -15.30 -14.67
CA GLU A 5 -5.02 -14.13 -15.26
C GLU A 5 -5.88 -12.89 -15.00
N PHE A 6 -5.26 -11.83 -14.52
CA PHE A 6 -5.91 -10.57 -14.19
C PHE A 6 -5.15 -9.43 -14.84
N LYS A 7 -5.80 -8.82 -15.82
CA LYS A 7 -5.22 -7.80 -16.67
C LYS A 7 -5.56 -6.44 -16.11
N LEU A 8 -4.54 -5.65 -15.79
CA LEU A 8 -4.69 -4.28 -15.37
C LEU A 8 -3.82 -3.38 -16.24
N ASN A 9 -4.34 -2.21 -16.58
CA ASN A 9 -3.47 -1.16 -17.06
C ASN A 9 -2.69 -0.53 -15.90
N LYS A 10 -1.66 0.26 -16.22
CA LYS A 10 -0.81 0.92 -15.21
C LYS A 10 -1.58 1.77 -14.20
N LYS A 11 -2.66 2.44 -14.62
CA LYS A 11 -3.47 3.31 -13.74
C LYS A 11 -4.27 2.46 -12.75
N GLN A 12 -4.94 1.42 -13.22
CA GLN A 12 -5.68 0.51 -12.34
C GLN A 12 -4.75 -0.16 -11.34
N PHE A 13 -3.59 -0.65 -11.80
CA PHE A 13 -2.62 -1.22 -10.86
C PHE A 13 -2.14 -0.19 -9.84
N GLN A 14 -1.94 1.07 -10.24
CA GLN A 14 -1.62 2.14 -9.30
C GLN A 14 -2.72 2.35 -8.26
N GLU A 15 -3.99 2.31 -8.65
CA GLU A 15 -5.12 2.48 -7.72
C GLU A 15 -5.14 1.37 -6.64
N VAL A 16 -4.82 0.12 -7.01
CA VAL A 16 -4.68 -0.98 -6.04
C VAL A 16 -3.52 -0.74 -5.07
N VAL A 17 -2.40 -0.25 -5.56
CA VAL A 17 -1.22 0.09 -4.74
C VAL A 17 -1.50 1.26 -3.81
N ASP A 18 -2.15 2.30 -4.30
CA ASP A 18 -2.54 3.45 -3.49
C ASP A 18 -3.50 3.02 -2.38
N ALA A 19 -4.48 2.16 -2.69
CA ALA A 19 -5.40 1.62 -1.68
C ALA A 19 -4.71 0.73 -0.64
N TYR A 20 -3.65 0.00 -1.01
CA TYR A 20 -2.81 -0.74 -0.06
C TYR A 20 -2.07 0.18 0.91
N ASP A 21 -1.52 1.29 0.40
CA ASP A 21 -0.76 2.26 1.19
C ASP A 21 -1.65 3.19 2.04
N LEU A 22 -2.92 3.35 1.65
CA LEU A 22 -3.91 4.14 2.38
C LEU A 22 -4.45 3.39 3.60
N ASN A 23 -3.82 3.59 4.74
CA ASN A 23 -4.38 3.21 6.04
C ASN A 23 -5.22 4.36 6.60
N ILE A 24 -6.53 4.34 6.31
CA ILE A 24 -7.51 5.25 6.90
C ILE A 24 -8.36 4.46 7.89
N GLU A 25 -8.30 4.86 9.16
CA GLU A 25 -9.12 4.26 10.22
C GLU A 25 -10.60 4.40 9.86
N GLY A 26 -11.34 3.30 9.95
CA GLY A 26 -12.76 3.27 9.62
C GLY A 26 -13.09 3.10 8.14
N MET A 27 -12.11 2.81 7.29
CA MET A 27 -12.30 2.50 5.88
C MET A 27 -11.69 1.15 5.52
N MET A 28 -12.33 0.43 4.61
CA MET A 28 -11.82 -0.82 4.04
C MET A 28 -11.94 -0.78 2.53
N SER A 29 -10.85 -1.09 1.82
CA SER A 29 -10.83 -1.16 0.36
C SER A 29 -10.89 -2.60 -0.14
N TYR A 30 -11.59 -2.79 -1.25
CA TYR A 30 -11.80 -4.08 -1.91
C TYR A 30 -11.49 -3.96 -3.40
N LEU A 31 -10.84 -4.99 -3.94
CA LEU A 31 -10.55 -5.13 -5.36
C LEU A 31 -11.59 -6.05 -6.00
N ASN A 32 -12.26 -5.58 -7.05
CA ASN A 32 -13.00 -6.43 -7.98
C ASN A 32 -12.03 -7.04 -9.00
N ILE A 33 -11.79 -8.35 -8.94
CA ILE A 33 -10.83 -9.05 -9.81
C ILE A 33 -11.35 -9.38 -11.22
N GLU A 34 -12.57 -8.96 -11.54
CA GLU A 34 -13.13 -9.07 -12.90
C GLU A 34 -13.02 -7.75 -13.65
N THR A 35 -13.26 -6.63 -12.96
CA THR A 35 -13.25 -5.29 -13.58
C THR A 35 -11.95 -4.53 -13.36
N GLY A 36 -11.22 -4.84 -12.28
CA GLY A 36 -10.07 -4.07 -11.84
C GLY A 36 -10.39 -2.89 -10.94
N ASP A 37 -11.66 -2.71 -10.56
CA ASP A 37 -12.09 -1.58 -9.75
C ASP A 37 -11.70 -1.75 -8.28
N VAL A 38 -11.29 -0.65 -7.68
CA VAL A 38 -11.13 -0.53 -6.23
C VAL A 38 -12.32 0.22 -5.67
N VAL A 39 -13.02 -0.40 -4.72
CA VAL A 39 -14.11 0.22 -3.97
C VAL A 39 -13.73 0.37 -2.51
N THR A 40 -14.18 1.43 -1.85
CA THR A 40 -13.89 1.70 -0.44
C THR A 40 -15.20 1.80 0.32
N LEU A 41 -15.28 1.07 1.42
CA LEU A 41 -16.45 1.00 2.30
C LEU A 41 -16.11 1.64 3.65
N GLN A 42 -16.97 2.54 4.13
CA GLN A 42 -16.87 3.05 5.50
C GLN A 42 -17.38 2.01 6.50
N THR A 43 -16.78 1.94 7.69
CA THR A 43 -17.11 0.88 8.67
C THR A 43 -17.80 1.37 9.95
N PHE A 44 -17.92 2.69 10.14
CA PHE A 44 -18.52 3.27 11.34
C PHE A 44 -19.79 4.08 11.03
N GLU A 45 -19.68 5.13 10.22
CA GLU A 45 -20.79 6.04 9.89
C GLU A 45 -21.29 5.77 8.46
N ARG A 46 -21.82 4.57 8.23
CA ARG A 46 -22.31 4.14 6.91
C ARG A 46 -23.54 4.93 6.49
N ASN A 47 -23.55 5.37 5.23
CA ASN A 47 -24.74 5.89 4.56
C ASN A 47 -25.45 4.77 3.75
N GLU A 48 -26.53 5.11 3.04
CA GLU A 48 -27.28 4.16 2.20
C GLU A 48 -26.41 3.56 1.08
N GLU A 49 -25.50 4.34 0.48
CA GLU A 49 -24.56 3.86 -0.54
C GLU A 49 -23.56 2.83 0.02
N ASP A 50 -23.05 3.05 1.24
CA ASP A 50 -22.17 2.12 1.95
C ASP A 50 -22.91 0.80 2.27
N ASP A 51 -24.18 0.87 2.68
CA ASP A 51 -24.99 -0.32 2.96
C ASP A 51 -25.24 -1.13 1.67
N GLU A 52 -25.64 -0.49 0.57
CA GLU A 52 -25.79 -1.13 -0.74
C GLU A 52 -24.48 -1.76 -1.25
N LEU A 53 -23.37 -1.03 -1.13
CA LEU A 53 -22.05 -1.53 -1.51
C LEU A 53 -21.63 -2.73 -0.65
N SER A 54 -21.94 -2.72 0.64
CA SER A 54 -21.67 -3.84 1.55
C SER A 54 -22.40 -5.10 1.09
N GLU A 55 -23.66 -5.00 0.69
CA GLU A 55 -24.44 -6.14 0.18
C GLU A 55 -23.81 -6.70 -1.11
N ILE A 56 -23.43 -5.82 -2.05
CA ILE A 56 -22.76 -6.21 -3.31
C ILE A 56 -21.42 -6.92 -3.03
N ILE A 57 -20.62 -6.40 -2.09
CA ILE A 57 -19.34 -7.00 -1.71
C ILE A 57 -19.57 -8.37 -1.08
N ASP A 58 -20.54 -8.49 -0.16
CA ASP A 58 -20.83 -9.73 0.57
C ASP A 58 -21.28 -10.86 -0.36
N GLU A 59 -22.09 -10.56 -1.38
CA GLU A 59 -22.48 -11.54 -2.42
C GLU A 59 -21.29 -12.12 -3.18
N GLY A 60 -20.24 -11.32 -3.36
CA GLY A 60 -19.05 -11.66 -4.14
C GLY A 60 -17.78 -11.89 -3.34
N PHE A 61 -17.85 -11.94 -2.00
CA PHE A 61 -16.68 -11.89 -1.14
C PHE A 61 -15.80 -13.14 -1.29
N ASN A 62 -14.49 -12.94 -1.46
CA ASN A 62 -13.49 -13.96 -1.77
C ASN A 62 -13.75 -14.76 -3.08
N ILE A 63 -14.62 -14.26 -3.95
CA ILE A 63 -14.90 -14.84 -5.26
C ILE A 63 -14.58 -13.81 -6.35
N ILE A 64 -15.19 -12.63 -6.27
CA ILE A 64 -14.97 -11.49 -7.16
C ILE A 64 -14.41 -10.28 -6.41
N TYR A 65 -14.80 -10.07 -5.16
CA TYR A 65 -14.30 -9.00 -4.29
C TYR A 65 -13.31 -9.55 -3.28
N PHE A 66 -12.11 -8.99 -3.26
CA PHE A 66 -11.08 -9.34 -2.29
C PHE A 66 -10.67 -8.11 -1.52
N ARG A 67 -10.66 -8.21 -0.19
CA ARG A 67 -10.20 -7.12 0.67
C ARG A 67 -8.72 -6.86 0.43
N ILE A 68 -8.39 -5.62 0.11
CA ILE A 68 -7.00 -5.16 -0.02
C ILE A 68 -6.39 -5.13 1.40
N PRO A 69 -5.22 -5.75 1.63
CA PRO A 69 -4.57 -5.71 2.92
C PRO A 69 -4.18 -4.27 3.28
N ILE A 70 -4.16 -4.00 4.58
CA ILE A 70 -3.68 -2.73 5.10
C ILE A 70 -2.19 -2.86 5.35
N ARG A 71 -1.42 -1.86 4.93
CA ARG A 71 0.02 -1.79 5.26
C ARG A 71 0.21 -1.74 6.77
N GLU A 72 0.89 -2.75 7.30
CA GLU A 72 1.18 -2.84 8.74
C GLU A 72 2.27 -1.86 9.14
N SER A 73 2.21 -1.37 10.39
CA SER A 73 3.18 -0.39 10.88
C SER A 73 4.63 -0.91 10.88
N ASP A 74 4.82 -2.21 11.08
CA ASP A 74 6.12 -2.88 11.04
C ASP A 74 6.72 -2.92 9.62
N GLU A 75 5.87 -3.05 8.58
CA GLU A 75 6.30 -2.90 7.19
C GLU A 75 6.76 -1.46 6.92
N GLY A 76 5.99 -0.51 7.45
CA GLY A 76 6.33 0.91 7.48
C GLY A 76 7.74 1.17 7.99
N TYR A 77 8.03 0.64 9.18
CA TYR A 77 9.30 0.82 9.85
C TYR A 77 10.45 0.14 9.08
N THR A 78 10.25 -1.12 8.66
CA THR A 78 11.23 -1.89 7.91
C THR A 78 11.63 -1.18 6.62
N ASP A 79 10.66 -0.60 5.90
CA ASP A 79 10.94 0.13 4.67
C ASP A 79 11.83 1.35 4.89
N MET A 80 11.66 2.04 6.02
CA MET A 80 12.48 3.19 6.37
C MET A 80 13.91 2.78 6.75
N VAL A 81 14.07 1.66 7.48
CA VAL A 81 15.38 1.09 7.81
C VAL A 81 16.11 0.73 6.53
N ASP A 82 15.48 -0.08 5.67
CA ASP A 82 16.09 -0.56 4.43
C ASP A 82 16.43 0.61 3.50
N PHE A 83 15.57 1.63 3.40
CA PHE A 83 15.90 2.84 2.65
C PHE A 83 17.13 3.55 3.22
N ALA A 84 17.20 3.75 4.54
CA ALA A 84 18.32 4.44 5.18
C ALA A 84 19.66 3.70 4.95
N GLU A 85 19.64 2.37 4.87
CA GLU A 85 20.83 1.57 4.51
C GLU A 85 21.35 1.85 3.10
N THR A 86 20.45 2.19 2.16
CA THR A 86 20.83 2.54 0.78
C THR A 86 21.36 3.96 0.62
N VAL A 87 21.33 4.81 1.65
CA VAL A 87 21.79 6.21 1.55
C VAL A 87 23.32 6.27 1.58
N GLU A 88 23.91 6.87 0.53
CA GLU A 88 25.37 6.95 0.37
C GLU A 88 26.00 8.04 1.27
N ASP A 89 25.32 9.17 1.46
CA ASP A 89 25.77 10.21 2.39
C ASP A 89 25.75 9.67 3.82
N LYS A 90 26.94 9.41 4.36
CA LYS A 90 27.11 8.85 5.70
C LYS A 90 26.55 9.72 6.82
N LYS A 91 26.52 11.05 6.62
CA LYS A 91 25.93 11.96 7.60
C LYS A 91 24.41 11.80 7.60
N LEU A 92 23.78 11.85 6.42
CA LEU A 92 22.33 11.66 6.29
C LEU A 92 21.90 10.27 6.77
N GLN A 93 22.58 9.21 6.33
CA GLN A 93 22.36 7.84 6.77
C GLN A 93 22.39 7.73 8.30
N SER A 94 23.44 8.29 8.94
CA SER A 94 23.55 8.26 10.41
C SER A 94 22.41 9.02 11.10
N THR A 95 21.99 10.15 10.55
CA THR A 95 20.86 10.93 11.10
C THR A 95 19.55 10.14 11.00
N LEU A 96 19.27 9.53 9.85
CA LEU A 96 18.07 8.72 9.61
C LEU A 96 18.03 7.51 10.56
N MET A 97 19.14 6.79 10.70
CA MET A 97 19.25 5.66 11.62
C MET A 97 19.05 6.09 13.09
N HIS A 98 19.60 7.25 13.47
CA HIS A 98 19.38 7.80 14.80
C HIS A 98 17.89 8.13 15.04
N ILE A 99 17.19 8.71 14.06
CA ILE A 99 15.76 8.98 14.14
C ILE A 99 14.97 7.68 14.33
N LEU A 100 15.32 6.62 13.59
CA LEU A 100 14.67 5.30 13.64
C LEU A 100 14.90 4.55 14.96
N SER A 101 16.00 4.83 15.67
CA SER A 101 16.23 4.33 17.03
C SER A 101 15.43 5.09 18.11
N GLY A 102 14.77 6.18 17.74
CA GLY A 102 13.93 6.97 18.64
C GLY A 102 12.55 6.33 18.90
N GLY A 103 11.81 6.88 19.86
CA GLY A 103 10.47 6.36 20.20
C GLY A 103 9.31 7.10 19.54
N LYS A 104 9.22 8.42 19.70
CA LYS A 104 8.03 9.18 19.30
C LYS A 104 8.19 9.81 17.91
N ARG A 105 7.13 9.69 17.09
CA ARG A 105 6.98 10.36 15.79
C ARG A 105 8.11 10.07 14.79
N ILE A 106 8.68 8.86 14.83
CA ILE A 106 9.80 8.44 13.97
C ILE A 106 9.48 8.64 12.48
N PHE A 107 8.29 8.23 12.04
CA PHE A 107 7.80 8.38 10.66
C PHE A 107 7.82 9.83 10.19
N ARG A 108 7.33 10.74 11.04
CA ARG A 108 7.30 12.17 10.71
C ARG A 108 8.72 12.74 10.68
N ARG A 109 9.51 12.51 11.72
CA ARG A 109 10.87 13.06 11.84
C ARG A 109 11.78 12.61 10.70
N PHE A 110 11.66 11.36 10.26
CA PHE A 110 12.42 10.83 9.14
C PHE A 110 12.08 11.53 7.83
N LYS A 111 10.78 11.72 7.54
CA LYS A 111 10.36 12.49 6.37
C LYS A 111 10.74 13.96 6.48
N ASP A 112 10.68 14.56 7.67
CA ASP A 112 11.10 15.94 7.90
C ASP A 112 12.61 16.11 7.60
N GLU A 113 13.45 15.12 7.94
CA GLU A 113 14.87 15.12 7.59
C GLU A 113 15.08 15.09 6.06
N LEU A 114 14.38 14.17 5.38
CA LEU A 114 14.43 14.07 3.91
C LEU A 114 13.86 15.30 3.21
N TYR A 115 12.93 16.03 3.83
CA TYR A 115 12.29 17.20 3.22
C TYR A 115 13.29 18.31 2.86
N SER A 116 14.43 18.36 3.55
CA SER A 116 15.51 19.31 3.26
C SER A 116 16.27 18.99 1.96
N ASP A 117 16.11 17.77 1.42
CA ASP A 117 16.71 17.28 0.19
C ASP A 117 15.62 16.64 -0.70
N SER A 118 15.12 17.41 -1.67
CA SER A 118 14.05 16.97 -2.56
C SER A 118 14.39 15.72 -3.36
N GLU A 119 15.66 15.50 -3.70
CA GLU A 119 16.10 14.33 -4.46
C GLU A 119 16.02 13.07 -3.59
N GLN A 120 16.49 13.15 -2.35
CA GLN A 120 16.38 12.05 -1.40
C GLN A 120 14.93 11.75 -1.01
N LEU A 121 14.10 12.78 -0.88
CA LEU A 121 12.68 12.60 -0.62
C LEU A 121 11.97 11.88 -1.79
N GLU A 122 12.25 12.28 -3.03
CA GLU A 122 11.69 11.62 -4.22
C GLU A 122 12.20 10.18 -4.35
N ARG A 123 13.49 9.95 -4.07
CA ARG A 123 14.09 8.61 -4.02
C ARG A 123 13.42 7.72 -2.97
N TYR A 124 13.11 8.28 -1.81
CA TYR A 124 12.35 7.58 -0.77
C TYR A 124 10.95 7.19 -1.26
N TYR A 125 10.20 8.12 -1.88
CA TYR A 125 8.86 7.80 -2.39
C TYR A 125 8.89 6.71 -3.47
N ARG A 126 9.83 6.79 -4.43
CA ARG A 126 10.02 5.72 -5.43
C ARG A 126 10.38 4.37 -4.79
N PHE A 127 11.19 4.39 -3.73
CA PHE A 127 11.55 3.17 -2.99
C PHE A 127 10.33 2.53 -2.32
N ILE A 128 9.51 3.33 -1.62
CA ILE A 128 8.28 2.83 -0.99
C ILE A 128 7.30 2.31 -2.04
N GLU A 129 7.08 3.07 -3.12
CA GLU A 129 6.16 2.67 -4.19
C GLU A 129 6.57 1.33 -4.81
N ALA A 130 7.86 1.12 -5.08
CA ALA A 130 8.36 -0.14 -5.61
C ALA A 130 8.07 -1.32 -4.66
N ARG A 131 8.21 -1.12 -3.35
CA ARG A 131 7.91 -2.16 -2.36
C ARG A 131 6.41 -2.42 -2.24
N SER A 132 5.58 -1.39 -2.23
CA SER A 132 4.12 -1.54 -2.18
C SER A 132 3.61 -2.28 -3.42
N ARG A 133 4.14 -1.98 -4.62
CA ARG A 133 3.87 -2.76 -5.84
C ARG A 133 4.20 -4.24 -5.66
N MET A 134 5.40 -4.57 -5.13
CA MET A 134 5.79 -5.97 -4.87
C MET A 134 4.84 -6.66 -3.89
N ARG A 135 4.45 -5.99 -2.81
CA ARG A 135 3.53 -6.55 -1.81
C ARG A 135 2.13 -6.80 -2.38
N VAL A 136 1.62 -5.88 -3.19
CA VAL A 136 0.34 -6.07 -3.89
C VAL A 136 0.43 -7.26 -4.85
N GLU A 137 1.51 -7.38 -5.63
CA GLU A 137 1.72 -8.54 -6.51
C GLU A 137 1.78 -9.86 -5.73
N ASP A 138 2.46 -9.88 -4.59
CA ASP A 138 2.54 -11.05 -3.73
C ASP A 138 1.19 -11.40 -3.10
N TRP A 139 0.44 -10.39 -2.64
CA TRP A 139 -0.92 -10.57 -2.16
C TRP A 139 -1.84 -11.14 -3.25
N LEU A 140 -1.80 -10.61 -4.48
CA LEU A 140 -2.58 -11.15 -5.61
C LEU A 140 -2.29 -12.65 -5.82
N LYS A 141 -1.02 -13.07 -5.69
CA LYS A 141 -0.67 -14.51 -5.77
C LYS A 141 -1.32 -15.32 -4.65
N THR A 142 -1.42 -14.78 -3.43
CA THR A 142 -2.07 -15.49 -2.30
C THR A 142 -3.55 -15.76 -2.54
N ILE A 143 -4.22 -14.89 -3.29
CA ILE A 143 -5.62 -15.07 -3.73
C ILE A 143 -5.74 -15.80 -5.08
N HIS A 144 -4.67 -16.45 -5.54
CA HIS A 144 -4.59 -17.21 -6.80
C HIS A 144 -4.82 -16.38 -8.07
N VAL A 145 -4.49 -15.09 -8.02
CA VAL A 145 -4.59 -14.14 -9.12
C VAL A 145 -3.18 -13.80 -9.63
N LYS A 146 -3.00 -13.88 -10.94
CA LYS A 146 -1.74 -13.51 -11.62
C LYS A 146 -1.94 -12.21 -12.37
N LEU A 147 -1.26 -11.15 -11.90
CA LEU A 147 -1.23 -9.86 -12.57
C LEU A 147 -0.56 -9.96 -13.95
N ILE A 148 -1.21 -9.36 -14.95
CA ILE A 148 -0.68 -9.11 -16.28
C ILE A 148 -0.87 -7.61 -16.55
N LEU A 149 0.22 -6.87 -16.73
CA LEU A 149 0.15 -5.44 -17.05
C LEU A 149 0.07 -5.24 -18.57
N GLU A 150 -0.92 -4.48 -19.03
CA GLU A 150 -1.12 -4.10 -20.45
C GLU A 150 -1.16 -2.58 -20.69
#